data_AF-A0AAW9J464-F1
#
_entry.id   AF-A0AAW9J464-F1
#
_cell.length_a   1.000
_cell.length_b   1.000
_cell.length_c   1.000
_cell.angle_alpha   90.00
_cell.angle_beta   90.00
_cell.angle_gamma   90.00
#
_symmetry.space_group_name_H-M   'P 1'
#
loop_
_entity.id
_entity.type
_entity.pdbx_description
1 polymer ?
#
loop_
_entity_poly.entity_id
_entity_poly.type
_entity_poly.pdbx_seq_one_letter_code
_entity_poly.pdbx_strand_id
1 'polypeptide(L)'
;NKIGVNRIVAFANSPVASMTKSGYVSGNIDGTSNLKDECYKEFSEYLINVCEYLTKERNIPIEWISPINEPHWDWKKIKGQEGCHYSTSECVKLIKILSKKIKESNSGLKIAAIEAGHWQGAEEYIKDIFDDEELKEELKEFHVHSYFSTTEDKEKATEFIKRNYPDIKLHMSEWTEMQDGRDYGMDSALKLANEIYEDLTIPQVVSWQYWIAVSKYNYRDGLIYTNEGTE
;
A
#
# COMPACT_ATOMS: atom_id res chain seq x y z
N ASN A 1 -13.57 19.01 -12.73
CA ASN A 1 -12.90 17.71 -12.91
C ASN A 1 -13.53 16.98 -14.10
N LYS A 2 -12.80 16.71 -15.19
CA LYS A 2 -13.39 16.24 -16.47
C LYS A 2 -13.73 14.72 -16.51
N ILE A 3 -13.32 13.93 -15.51
CA ILE A 3 -13.40 12.45 -15.53
C ILE A 3 -14.18 11.90 -14.30
N GLY A 4 -14.70 12.76 -13.42
CA GLY A 4 -15.53 12.35 -12.27
C GLY A 4 -14.80 11.69 -11.09
N VAL A 5 -13.50 11.39 -11.20
CA VAL A 5 -12.69 10.87 -10.09
C VAL A 5 -12.30 12.01 -9.15
N ASN A 6 -12.75 11.93 -7.90
CA ASN A 6 -12.53 12.98 -6.89
C ASN A 6 -11.67 12.50 -5.70
N ARG A 7 -11.17 11.26 -5.74
CA ARG A 7 -10.30 10.68 -4.71
C ARG A 7 -9.12 10.01 -5.37
N ILE A 8 -7.91 10.41 -4.98
CA ILE A 8 -6.66 9.78 -5.42
C ILE A 8 -5.82 9.50 -4.17
N VAL A 9 -5.27 8.30 -4.12
CA VAL A 9 -4.25 7.87 -3.16
C VAL A 9 -2.90 7.99 -3.85
N ALA A 10 -1.98 8.75 -3.27
CA ALA A 10 -0.58 8.73 -3.67
C ALA A 10 0.18 7.74 -2.79
N PHE A 11 1.01 6.86 -3.34
CA PHE A 11 1.74 5.86 -2.57
C PHE A 11 3.24 5.90 -2.86
N ALA A 12 4.04 5.36 -1.93
CA ALA A 12 5.49 5.25 -2.08
C ALA A 12 5.97 3.82 -1.78
N ASN A 13 6.71 3.23 -2.72
CA ASN A 13 7.38 1.95 -2.50
C ASN A 13 8.64 2.09 -1.64
N SER A 14 9.31 3.24 -1.70
CA SER A 14 10.60 3.45 -1.06
C SER A 14 10.86 4.93 -0.75
N PRO A 15 11.66 5.24 0.29
CA PRO A 15 12.25 6.56 0.43
C PRO A 15 13.16 6.89 -0.76
N VAL A 16 13.32 8.17 -1.07
CA VAL A 16 14.28 8.61 -2.10
C VAL A 16 15.70 8.17 -1.75
N ALA A 17 16.53 7.83 -2.75
CA ALA A 17 17.85 7.24 -2.56
C ALA A 17 18.79 8.00 -1.60
N SER A 18 18.68 9.34 -1.51
CA SER A 18 19.48 10.13 -0.57
C SER A 18 19.12 9.90 0.91
N MET A 19 17.89 9.45 1.18
CA MET A 19 17.36 9.11 2.50
C MET A 19 17.50 7.63 2.83
N THR A 20 18.03 6.80 1.92
CA THR A 20 18.17 5.36 2.17
C THR A 20 19.54 4.96 2.69
N LYS A 21 19.61 3.93 3.54
CA LYS A 21 20.84 3.37 4.11
C LYS A 21 21.76 2.80 3.01
N SER A 22 21.18 2.14 2.02
CA SER A 22 21.92 1.54 0.91
C SER A 22 22.35 2.53 -0.18
N GLY A 23 21.74 3.72 -0.24
CA GLY A 23 21.88 4.65 -1.36
C GLY A 23 21.08 4.24 -2.60
N TYR A 24 20.24 3.20 -2.51
CA TYR A 24 19.33 2.74 -3.56
C TYR A 24 17.90 2.67 -3.04
N VAL A 25 16.92 2.71 -3.96
CA VAL A 25 15.48 2.61 -3.67
C VAL A 25 14.98 1.17 -3.61
N SER A 26 15.76 0.21 -4.09
CA SER A 26 15.39 -1.22 -4.19
C SER A 26 15.70 -2.00 -2.91
N GLY A 27 15.38 -1.44 -1.74
CA GLY A 27 15.59 -2.06 -0.44
C GLY A 27 17.05 -2.14 0.05
N ASN A 28 17.21 -2.56 1.31
CA ASN A 28 18.51 -2.69 1.97
C ASN A 28 19.17 -4.04 1.60
N ILE A 29 20.50 -4.13 1.72
CA ILE A 29 21.26 -5.33 1.33
C ILE A 29 20.86 -6.54 2.18
N ASP A 30 20.61 -6.34 3.47
CA ASP A 30 20.21 -7.37 4.42
C ASP A 30 18.69 -7.64 4.42
N GLY A 31 17.89 -6.85 3.69
CA GLY A 31 16.44 -6.93 3.66
C GLY A 31 15.73 -6.27 4.85
N THR A 32 16.47 -5.56 5.70
CA THR A 32 15.89 -4.74 6.77
C THR A 32 15.46 -3.37 6.23
N SER A 33 14.91 -2.54 7.10
CA SER A 33 14.52 -1.18 6.75
C SER A 33 15.63 -0.39 6.10
N ASN A 34 15.32 0.16 4.93
CA ASN A 34 16.25 0.91 4.11
C ASN A 34 16.16 2.42 4.38
N LEU A 35 15.23 2.90 5.20
CA LEU A 35 15.15 4.32 5.60
C LEU A 35 16.21 4.64 6.66
N LYS A 36 17.00 5.71 6.48
CA LYS A 36 17.95 6.20 7.50
C LYS A 36 17.20 6.65 8.76
N ASP A 37 17.79 6.37 9.93
CA ASP A 37 17.14 6.60 11.22
C ASP A 37 16.83 8.09 11.48
N GLU A 38 17.67 8.97 10.93
CA GLU A 38 17.54 10.41 10.98
C GLU A 38 16.53 10.98 9.98
N CYS A 39 16.15 10.24 8.92
CA CYS A 39 15.38 10.77 7.78
C CYS A 39 13.85 10.60 7.87
N TYR A 40 13.29 10.11 8.98
CA TYR A 40 11.84 9.89 9.10
C TYR A 40 11.03 11.18 8.95
N LYS A 41 11.54 12.31 9.46
CA LYS A 41 10.88 13.61 9.35
C LYS A 41 10.95 14.15 7.92
N GLU A 42 12.14 14.10 7.34
CA GLU A 42 12.45 14.57 6.00
C GLU A 42 11.67 13.76 4.95
N PHE A 43 11.53 12.45 5.14
CA PHE A 43 10.71 11.61 4.27
C PHE A 43 9.22 11.98 4.36
N SER A 44 8.70 12.19 5.57
CA SER A 44 7.31 12.62 5.78
C SER A 44 7.04 14.00 5.15
N GLU A 45 7.98 14.93 5.28
CA GLU A 45 7.89 16.25 4.64
C GLU A 45 7.96 16.17 3.11
N TYR A 46 8.86 15.35 2.57
CA TYR A 46 8.95 15.09 1.13
C TYR A 46 7.61 14.57 0.57
N LEU A 47 7.05 13.56 1.23
CA LEU A 47 5.77 12.94 0.88
C LEU A 47 4.62 13.96 0.84
N ILE A 48 4.50 14.81 1.87
CA ILE A 48 3.49 15.88 1.92
C ILE A 48 3.74 16.89 0.79
N ASN A 49 4.97 17.36 0.60
CA ASN A 49 5.30 18.36 -0.40
C ASN A 49 4.99 17.89 -1.83
N VAL A 50 5.24 16.61 -2.16
CA VAL A 50 4.86 16.03 -3.45
C VAL A 50 3.34 16.05 -3.62
N CYS A 51 2.58 15.60 -2.63
CA CYS A 51 1.12 15.59 -2.68
C CYS A 51 0.55 17.01 -2.84
N GLU A 52 1.06 17.98 -2.06
CA GLU A 52 0.64 19.37 -2.16
C GLU A 52 0.95 19.97 -3.53
N TYR A 53 2.13 19.68 -4.09
CA TYR A 53 2.49 20.12 -5.43
C TYR A 53 1.54 19.56 -6.48
N LEU A 54 1.24 18.25 -6.45
CA LEU A 54 0.30 17.62 -7.38
C LEU A 54 -1.10 18.23 -7.25
N THR A 55 -1.54 18.55 -6.04
CA THR A 55 -2.85 19.18 -5.80
C THR A 55 -2.88 20.63 -6.26
N LYS A 56 -1.95 21.47 -5.80
CA LYS A 56 -1.97 22.92 -6.01
C LYS A 56 -1.50 23.32 -7.41
N GLU A 57 -0.44 22.69 -7.92
CA GLU A 57 0.24 23.08 -9.17
C GLU A 57 -0.14 22.21 -10.37
N ARG A 58 -0.71 21.03 -10.14
CA ARG A 58 -1.16 20.10 -11.20
C ARG A 58 -2.66 19.83 -11.18
N ASN A 59 -3.38 20.35 -10.19
CA ASN A 59 -4.84 20.20 -10.07
C ASN A 59 -5.26 18.71 -10.06
N ILE A 60 -4.44 17.85 -9.43
CA ILE A 60 -4.70 16.43 -9.21
C ILE A 60 -5.27 16.28 -7.80
N PRO A 61 -6.50 15.76 -7.61
CA PRO A 61 -7.15 15.74 -6.30
C PRO A 61 -6.60 14.63 -5.38
N ILE A 62 -5.36 14.79 -4.91
CA ILE A 62 -4.78 13.88 -3.90
C ILE A 62 -5.47 14.13 -2.57
N GLU A 63 -6.13 13.11 -2.03
CA GLU A 63 -6.79 13.13 -0.72
C GLU A 63 -6.04 12.26 0.29
N TRP A 64 -5.41 11.18 -0.19
CA TRP A 64 -4.78 10.17 0.65
C TRP A 64 -3.31 9.99 0.28
N ILE A 65 -2.51 9.65 1.29
CA ILE A 65 -1.12 9.27 1.12
C ILE A 65 -0.84 7.93 1.80
N SER A 66 -0.16 7.04 1.09
CA SER A 66 0.30 5.74 1.55
C SER A 66 1.84 5.72 1.60
N PRO A 67 2.45 5.88 2.79
CA PRO A 67 3.90 6.09 2.89
C PRO A 67 4.73 4.81 2.83
N ILE A 68 4.08 3.65 2.90
CA ILE A 68 4.68 2.33 3.09
C ILE A 68 3.98 1.38 2.13
N ASN A 69 4.75 0.56 1.40
CA ASN A 69 4.23 -0.54 0.59
C ASN A 69 4.84 -1.86 1.04
N GLU A 70 4.01 -2.84 1.37
CA GLU A 70 4.37 -4.22 1.73
C GLU A 70 5.54 -4.32 2.72
N PRO A 71 5.39 -3.78 3.96
CA PRO A 71 6.50 -3.55 4.88
C PRO A 71 7.20 -4.83 5.36
N HIS A 72 6.46 -5.93 5.46
CA HIS A 72 6.97 -7.23 5.87
C HIS A 72 7.96 -7.89 4.90
N TRP A 73 7.99 -7.51 3.62
CA TRP A 73 8.86 -8.16 2.65
C TRP A 73 10.33 -7.79 2.79
N ASP A 74 11.20 -8.73 2.42
CA ASP A 74 12.65 -8.55 2.39
C ASP A 74 13.10 -7.82 1.12
N TRP A 75 12.60 -6.61 0.91
CA TRP A 75 12.90 -5.78 -0.25
C TRP A 75 14.42 -5.66 -0.44
N LYS A 76 14.88 -6.08 -1.62
CA LYS A 76 16.29 -6.17 -2.02
C LYS A 76 16.42 -5.93 -3.52
N LYS A 77 17.60 -5.48 -3.96
CA LYS A 77 17.90 -5.25 -5.38
C LYS A 77 17.56 -6.44 -6.28
N ILE A 78 17.75 -7.67 -5.79
CA ILE A 78 17.47 -8.90 -6.55
C ILE A 78 15.98 -9.11 -6.86
N LYS A 79 15.08 -8.43 -6.13
CA LYS A 79 13.63 -8.48 -6.36
C LYS A 79 13.18 -7.62 -7.56
N GLY A 80 14.05 -6.72 -8.06
CA GLY A 80 13.83 -6.00 -9.31
C GLY A 80 12.89 -4.79 -9.26
N GLN A 81 12.44 -4.37 -8.07
CA GLN A 81 11.55 -3.21 -7.87
C GLN A 81 12.04 -2.33 -6.71
N GLU A 82 11.57 -1.08 -6.67
CA GLU A 82 11.65 -0.24 -5.47
C GLU A 82 10.90 -0.89 -4.30
N GLY A 83 11.41 -0.70 -3.09
CA GLY A 83 10.81 -1.28 -1.90
C GLY A 83 11.58 -0.90 -0.64
N CYS A 84 10.90 -0.93 0.50
CA CYS A 84 11.54 -0.74 1.80
C CYS A 84 10.82 -1.60 2.85
N HIS A 85 11.58 -2.49 3.50
CA HIS A 85 11.07 -3.21 4.67
C HIS A 85 10.79 -2.23 5.82
N TYR A 86 9.81 -2.52 6.66
CA TYR A 86 9.61 -1.84 7.93
C TYR A 86 9.12 -2.85 8.95
N SER A 87 9.76 -2.90 10.12
CA SER A 87 9.15 -3.57 11.28
C SER A 87 7.87 -2.84 11.70
N THR A 88 7.03 -3.48 12.51
CA THR A 88 5.83 -2.87 13.08
C THR A 88 6.15 -1.56 13.81
N SER A 89 7.22 -1.55 14.60
CA SER A 89 7.67 -0.37 15.35
C SER A 89 8.13 0.78 14.44
N GLU A 90 8.71 0.47 13.28
CA GLU A 90 9.11 1.47 12.29
C GLU A 90 7.91 2.01 11.53
N CYS A 91 6.90 1.17 11.24
CA CYS A 91 5.62 1.62 10.69
C CYS A 91 4.95 2.62 11.64
N VAL A 92 4.80 2.25 12.92
CA VAL A 92 4.23 3.14 13.96
C VAL A 92 5.00 4.46 14.02
N LYS A 93 6.34 4.42 14.07
CA LYS A 93 7.18 5.62 14.10
C LYS A 93 6.95 6.53 12.89
N LEU A 94 6.94 5.97 11.67
CA LEU A 94 6.76 6.74 10.44
C LEU A 94 5.35 7.36 10.37
N ILE A 95 4.31 6.59 10.68
CA ILE A 95 2.93 7.05 10.64
C ILE A 95 2.69 8.17 11.66
N LYS A 96 3.22 8.06 12.90
CA LYS A 96 3.10 9.13 13.91
C LYS A 96 3.75 10.43 13.44
N ILE A 97 4.95 10.34 12.87
CA ILE A 97 5.68 11.50 12.36
C ILE A 97 4.91 12.13 11.18
N LEU A 98 4.40 11.31 10.26
CA LEU A 98 3.61 11.78 9.12
C LEU A 98 2.30 12.45 9.56
N SER A 99 1.53 11.82 10.45
CA SER A 99 0.29 12.39 11.00
C SER A 99 0.54 13.77 11.64
N LYS A 100 1.58 13.87 12.47
CA LYS A 100 1.97 15.15 13.08
C LYS A 100 2.30 16.20 12.02
N LYS A 101 3.06 15.84 10.99
CA LYS A 101 3.46 16.75 9.90
C LYS A 101 2.28 17.20 9.04
N ILE A 102 1.32 16.32 8.78
CA ILE A 102 0.07 16.65 8.10
C ILE A 102 -0.71 17.72 8.90
N LYS A 103 -0.81 17.57 10.23
CA LYS A 103 -1.43 18.57 11.10
C LYS A 103 -0.68 19.89 11.12
N GLU A 104 0.65 19.85 11.26
CA GLU A 104 1.51 21.06 11.27
C GLU A 104 1.40 21.87 9.97
N SER A 105 1.29 21.19 8.83
CA SER A 105 1.17 21.82 7.51
C SER A 105 -0.25 22.24 7.15
N ASN A 106 -1.27 21.77 7.88
CA ASN A 106 -2.69 21.90 7.53
C ASN A 106 -3.00 21.38 6.10
N SER A 107 -2.28 20.35 5.64
CA SER A 107 -2.42 19.83 4.26
C SER A 107 -3.78 19.17 4.00
N GLY A 108 -4.44 18.68 5.06
CA GLY A 108 -5.73 17.98 4.97
C GLY A 108 -5.63 16.57 4.36
N LEU A 109 -4.41 16.08 4.09
CA LEU A 109 -4.17 14.72 3.61
C LEU A 109 -4.57 13.70 4.68
N LYS A 110 -5.07 12.55 4.24
CA LYS A 110 -5.34 11.38 5.08
C LYS A 110 -4.30 10.30 4.83
N ILE A 111 -4.08 9.42 5.81
CA ILE A 111 -3.08 8.36 5.71
C ILE A 111 -3.77 7.03 5.38
N ALA A 112 -3.34 6.38 4.29
CA ALA A 112 -3.61 4.98 4.01
C ALA A 112 -2.41 4.16 4.51
N ALA A 113 -2.66 3.14 5.33
CA ALA A 113 -1.61 2.31 5.92
C ALA A 113 -2.17 0.93 6.28
N ILE A 114 -1.39 -0.14 6.28
CA ILE A 114 0.07 -0.20 6.01
C ILE A 114 0.44 -0.82 4.67
N GLU A 115 -0.55 -1.13 3.82
CA GLU A 115 -0.33 -1.88 2.57
C GLU A 115 0.36 -3.22 2.86
N ALA A 116 -0.13 -3.99 3.85
CA ALA A 116 0.40 -5.33 4.11
C ALA A 116 0.23 -6.18 2.85
N GLY A 117 1.26 -6.86 2.36
CA GLY A 117 1.21 -7.56 1.06
C GLY A 117 0.36 -8.83 1.04
N HIS A 118 -0.07 -9.33 2.20
CA HIS A 118 -1.00 -10.45 2.32
C HIS A 118 -1.73 -10.43 3.67
N TRP A 119 -2.83 -11.17 3.76
CA TRP A 119 -3.64 -11.27 4.98
C TRP A 119 -2.93 -11.98 6.13
N GLN A 120 -2.10 -12.99 5.82
CA GLN A 120 -1.39 -13.76 6.83
C GLN A 120 -0.40 -12.88 7.61
N GLY A 121 -0.51 -12.79 8.94
CA GLY A 121 0.43 -12.02 9.76
C GLY A 121 0.20 -10.50 9.72
N ALA A 122 -0.80 -10.02 8.97
CA ALA A 122 -1.24 -8.63 9.02
C ALA A 122 -1.67 -8.21 10.45
N GLU A 123 -2.11 -9.18 11.25
CA GLU A 123 -2.58 -8.97 12.63
C GLU A 123 -1.51 -8.34 13.54
N GLU A 124 -0.22 -8.63 13.32
CA GLU A 124 0.87 -8.07 14.12
C GLU A 124 0.99 -6.55 13.90
N TYR A 125 0.91 -6.11 12.64
CA TYR A 125 0.95 -4.69 12.30
C TYR A 125 -0.32 -3.96 12.73
N ILE A 126 -1.49 -4.60 12.56
CA ILE A 126 -2.77 -4.06 13.05
C ILE A 126 -2.67 -3.80 14.54
N LYS A 127 -2.18 -4.77 15.31
CA LYS A 127 -2.06 -4.63 16.76
C LYS A 127 -1.20 -3.44 17.14
N ASP A 128 0.04 -3.37 16.65
CA ASP A 128 0.96 -2.32 17.07
C ASP A 128 0.50 -0.91 16.64
N ILE A 129 -0.27 -0.80 15.56
CA ILE A 129 -0.81 0.48 15.09
C ILE A 129 -2.07 0.89 15.84
N PHE A 130 -3.03 -0.02 16.02
CA PHE A 130 -4.32 0.32 16.61
C PHE A 130 -4.34 0.21 18.14
N ASP A 131 -3.32 -0.38 18.77
CA ASP A 131 -3.07 -0.28 20.22
C ASP A 131 -2.28 1.00 20.60
N ASP A 132 -1.63 1.69 19.65
CA ASP A 132 -0.97 2.97 19.94
C ASP A 132 -2.01 4.08 20.15
N GLU A 133 -2.00 4.69 21.34
CA GLU A 133 -2.98 5.69 21.76
C GLU A 133 -3.05 6.92 20.83
N GLU A 134 -1.94 7.30 20.19
CA GLU A 134 -1.91 8.45 19.27
C GLU A 134 -2.45 8.05 17.89
N LEU A 135 -2.09 6.87 17.41
CA LEU A 135 -2.51 6.40 16.08
C LEU A 135 -3.95 5.91 16.04
N LYS A 136 -4.46 5.27 17.10
CA LYS A 136 -5.83 4.75 17.11
C LYS A 136 -6.89 5.83 16.97
N GLU A 137 -6.59 7.08 17.32
CA GLU A 137 -7.47 8.23 17.11
C GLU A 137 -7.41 8.75 15.67
N GLU A 138 -6.21 8.71 15.07
CA GLU A 138 -5.90 9.23 13.74
C GLU A 138 -6.27 8.28 12.59
N LEU A 139 -6.01 6.99 12.77
CA LEU A 139 -6.22 5.95 11.79
C LEU A 139 -7.48 5.17 12.12
N LYS A 140 -8.35 5.06 11.12
CA LYS A 140 -9.60 4.27 11.17
C LYS A 140 -9.71 3.29 10.02
N GLU A 141 -8.66 3.17 9.22
CA GLU A 141 -8.63 2.35 8.00
C GLU A 141 -7.35 1.51 8.01
N PHE A 142 -7.48 0.26 7.59
CA PHE A 142 -6.37 -0.66 7.38
C PHE A 142 -6.36 -1.13 5.93
N HIS A 143 -5.21 -0.98 5.29
CA HIS A 143 -4.98 -1.28 3.88
C HIS A 143 -4.06 -2.51 3.77
N VAL A 144 -4.45 -3.44 2.91
CA VAL A 144 -3.85 -4.77 2.75
C VAL A 144 -4.06 -5.29 1.33
N HIS A 145 -3.14 -6.10 0.85
CA HIS A 145 -3.16 -6.77 -0.43
C HIS A 145 -3.58 -8.22 -0.23
N SER A 146 -4.18 -8.83 -1.25
CA SER A 146 -4.65 -10.21 -1.14
C SER A 146 -3.68 -11.24 -1.75
N TYR A 147 -2.41 -10.89 -1.97
CA TYR A 147 -1.46 -11.85 -2.55
C TYR A 147 -1.29 -13.08 -1.67
N PHE A 148 -1.10 -14.24 -2.31
CA PHE A 148 -0.78 -15.52 -1.66
C PHE A 148 -1.69 -15.93 -0.48
N SER A 149 -2.88 -15.34 -0.37
CA SER A 149 -3.77 -15.50 0.77
C SER A 149 -4.85 -16.53 0.46
N THR A 150 -5.05 -17.48 1.38
CA THR A 150 -6.17 -18.41 1.29
C THR A 150 -7.43 -17.80 1.90
N THR A 151 -8.59 -18.40 1.59
CA THR A 151 -9.86 -18.10 2.28
C THR A 151 -9.70 -18.18 3.80
N GLU A 152 -8.97 -19.18 4.30
CA GLU A 152 -8.75 -19.37 5.74
C GLU A 152 -7.89 -18.26 6.35
N ASP A 153 -6.88 -17.75 5.63
CA ASP A 153 -6.07 -16.61 6.07
C ASP A 153 -6.92 -15.35 6.22
N LYS A 154 -7.80 -15.09 5.24
CA LYS A 154 -8.76 -13.98 5.28
C LYS A 154 -9.73 -14.12 6.43
N GLU A 155 -10.31 -15.30 6.65
CA GLU A 155 -11.23 -15.57 7.76
C GLU A 155 -10.57 -15.30 9.11
N LYS A 156 -9.36 -15.85 9.34
CA LYS A 156 -8.62 -15.65 10.60
C LYS A 156 -8.30 -14.19 10.89
N ALA A 157 -7.75 -13.48 9.90
CA ALA A 157 -7.43 -12.06 10.05
C ALA A 157 -8.70 -11.25 10.32
N THR A 158 -9.78 -11.56 9.60
CA THR A 158 -11.08 -10.89 9.77
C THR A 158 -11.68 -11.11 11.16
N GLU A 159 -11.68 -12.34 11.65
CA GLU A 159 -12.18 -12.65 12.99
C GLU A 159 -11.37 -11.93 14.07
N PHE A 160 -10.05 -11.89 13.92
CA PHE A 160 -9.17 -11.14 14.80
C PHE A 160 -9.51 -9.64 14.79
N ILE A 161 -9.66 -9.03 13.61
CA ILE A 161 -9.97 -7.60 13.47
C ILE A 161 -11.34 -7.28 14.04
N LYS A 162 -12.40 -8.01 13.65
CA LYS A 162 -13.76 -7.75 14.13
C LYS A 162 -13.88 -7.87 15.64
N ARG A 163 -13.11 -8.77 16.26
CA ARG A 163 -13.11 -8.96 17.71
C ARG A 163 -12.40 -7.84 18.46
N ASN A 164 -11.25 -7.37 17.96
CA ASN A 164 -10.37 -6.47 18.71
C ASN A 164 -10.49 -5.00 18.26
N TYR A 165 -10.81 -4.75 16.99
CA TYR A 165 -10.86 -3.43 16.37
C TYR A 165 -12.13 -3.27 15.50
N PRO A 166 -13.34 -3.42 16.06
CA PRO A 166 -14.59 -3.48 15.29
C PRO A 166 -14.91 -2.23 14.46
N ASP A 167 -14.29 -1.09 14.79
CA ASP A 167 -14.56 0.20 14.16
C ASP A 167 -13.63 0.54 12.99
N ILE A 168 -12.58 -0.27 12.73
CA ILE A 168 -11.68 -0.02 11.60
C ILE A 168 -12.30 -0.53 10.30
N LYS A 169 -12.12 0.23 9.23
CA LYS A 169 -12.51 -0.20 7.87
C LYS A 169 -11.35 -0.89 7.20
N LEU A 170 -11.66 -1.96 6.47
CA LEU A 170 -10.68 -2.73 5.71
C LEU A 170 -10.71 -2.33 4.25
N HIS A 171 -9.55 -2.19 3.64
CA HIS A 171 -9.37 -1.84 2.25
C HIS A 171 -8.47 -2.88 1.61
N MET A 172 -8.95 -3.50 0.51
CA MET A 172 -8.05 -4.26 -0.36
C MET A 172 -7.46 -3.25 -1.36
N SER A 173 -6.17 -2.96 -1.19
CA SER A 173 -5.48 -1.86 -1.86
C SER A 173 -4.57 -2.29 -3.01
N GLU A 174 -4.29 -3.58 -3.16
CA GLU A 174 -3.56 -4.09 -4.32
C GLU A 174 -3.78 -5.59 -4.53
N TRP A 175 -4.06 -5.98 -5.78
CA TRP A 175 -3.97 -7.36 -6.21
C TRP A 175 -3.77 -7.46 -7.72
N THR A 176 -3.10 -8.54 -8.15
CA THR A 176 -3.08 -9.07 -9.51
C THR A 176 -2.80 -10.57 -9.47
N GLU A 177 -3.07 -11.30 -10.55
CA GLU A 177 -2.98 -12.78 -10.55
C GLU A 177 -1.54 -13.32 -10.42
N MET A 178 -0.54 -12.55 -10.85
CA MET A 178 0.89 -12.89 -10.74
C MET A 178 1.30 -14.22 -11.42
N GLN A 179 0.78 -14.48 -12.62
CA GLN A 179 1.10 -15.68 -13.41
C GLN A 179 1.85 -15.36 -14.69
N ASP A 180 2.72 -16.28 -15.14
CA ASP A 180 3.38 -16.16 -16.44
C ASP A 180 2.38 -16.24 -17.60
N GLY A 181 2.67 -15.47 -18.65
CA GLY A 181 1.84 -15.41 -19.84
C GLY A 181 0.70 -14.39 -19.74
N ARG A 182 0.00 -14.19 -20.85
CA ARG A 182 -1.28 -13.45 -20.90
C ARG A 182 -2.43 -14.43 -21.05
N ASP A 183 -3.56 -14.13 -20.42
CA ASP A 183 -4.80 -14.86 -20.67
C ASP A 183 -5.63 -14.14 -21.74
N TYR A 184 -5.99 -14.87 -22.79
CA TYR A 184 -6.88 -14.39 -23.86
C TYR A 184 -8.30 -14.95 -23.71
N GLY A 185 -8.53 -15.79 -22.69
CA GLY A 185 -9.80 -16.39 -22.32
C GLY A 185 -10.45 -15.67 -21.13
N MET A 186 -11.14 -16.46 -20.30
CA MET A 186 -11.96 -15.97 -19.17
C MET A 186 -11.42 -16.42 -17.81
N ASP A 187 -10.38 -17.26 -17.77
CA ASP A 187 -9.92 -17.90 -16.53
C ASP A 187 -9.36 -16.88 -15.55
N SER A 188 -8.51 -15.96 -16.03
CA SER A 188 -7.97 -14.85 -15.23
C SER A 188 -9.07 -13.89 -14.77
N ALA A 189 -10.06 -13.63 -15.61
CA ALA A 189 -11.19 -12.78 -15.25
C ALA A 189 -12.06 -13.41 -14.14
N LEU A 190 -12.27 -14.73 -14.18
CA LEU A 190 -12.98 -15.46 -13.12
C LEU A 190 -12.18 -15.49 -11.82
N LYS A 191 -10.85 -15.63 -11.89
CA LYS A 191 -9.99 -15.53 -10.70
C LYS A 191 -10.06 -14.15 -10.06
N LEU A 192 -9.95 -13.08 -10.85
CA LEU A 192 -10.13 -11.71 -10.38
C LEU A 192 -11.51 -11.51 -9.75
N ALA A 193 -12.58 -11.99 -10.40
CA ALA A 193 -13.94 -11.88 -9.88
C ALA A 193 -14.13 -12.64 -8.55
N ASN A 194 -13.51 -13.82 -8.42
CA ASN A 194 -13.54 -14.61 -7.18
C ASN A 194 -12.76 -13.90 -6.07
N GLU A 195 -11.59 -13.33 -6.37
CA GLU A 195 -10.79 -12.56 -5.40
C GLU A 195 -11.60 -11.35 -4.87
N ILE A 196 -12.19 -10.56 -5.78
CA ILE A 196 -13.08 -9.45 -5.43
C ILE A 196 -14.24 -9.94 -4.56
N TYR A 197 -14.89 -11.03 -4.96
CA TYR A 197 -16.00 -11.61 -4.22
C TYR A 197 -15.59 -12.02 -2.79
N GLU A 198 -14.48 -12.74 -2.64
CA GLU A 198 -13.98 -13.16 -1.33
C GLU A 198 -13.65 -11.97 -0.44
N ASP A 199 -12.94 -10.96 -0.96
CA ASP A 199 -12.55 -9.79 -0.18
C ASP A 199 -13.77 -8.95 0.25
N LEU A 200 -14.79 -8.86 -0.61
CA LEU A 200 -16.03 -8.15 -0.29
C LEU A 200 -16.96 -8.93 0.67
N THR A 201 -16.82 -10.25 0.77
CA THR A 201 -17.73 -11.10 1.56
C THR A 201 -17.14 -11.56 2.88
N ILE A 202 -15.83 -11.83 2.95
CA ILE A 202 -15.16 -12.36 4.13
C ILE A 202 -14.65 -11.21 5.01
N PRO A 203 -13.57 -10.47 4.64
CA PRO A 203 -13.15 -9.28 5.38
C PRO A 203 -14.13 -8.12 5.24
N GLN A 204 -15.01 -8.15 4.23
CA GLN A 204 -15.95 -7.08 3.91
C GLN A 204 -15.22 -5.74 3.69
N VAL A 205 -14.21 -5.77 2.82
CA VAL A 205 -13.47 -4.56 2.47
C VAL A 205 -14.40 -3.52 1.87
N VAL A 206 -14.15 -2.24 2.17
CA VAL A 206 -14.97 -1.12 1.68
C VAL A 206 -14.43 -0.51 0.38
N SER A 207 -13.26 -0.97 -0.07
CA SER A 207 -12.70 -0.69 -1.39
C SER A 207 -11.86 -1.85 -1.88
N TRP A 208 -11.74 -1.97 -3.21
CA TRP A 208 -10.91 -2.95 -3.89
C TRP A 208 -10.13 -2.27 -5.02
N GLN A 209 -8.83 -2.53 -5.12
CA GLN A 209 -7.92 -1.83 -6.04
C GLN A 209 -7.01 -2.83 -6.75
N TYR A 210 -6.92 -2.73 -8.08
CA TYR A 210 -6.02 -3.56 -8.89
C TYR A 210 -4.62 -2.92 -8.93
N TRP A 211 -3.56 -3.72 -9.08
CA TRP A 211 -2.18 -3.23 -9.12
C TRP A 211 -1.90 -2.25 -10.27
N ILE A 212 -1.58 -2.73 -11.49
CA ILE A 212 -1.39 -1.86 -12.64
C ILE A 212 -2.57 -1.96 -13.60
N ALA A 213 -3.09 -0.80 -14.02
CA ALA A 213 -4.20 -0.78 -14.96
C ALA A 213 -3.80 -1.29 -16.37
N VAL A 214 -2.54 -1.08 -16.76
CA VAL A 214 -2.04 -1.41 -18.10
C VAL A 214 -0.67 -2.07 -18.00
N SER A 215 -0.50 -3.20 -18.68
CA SER A 215 0.78 -3.90 -18.78
C SER A 215 1.17 -4.17 -20.23
N LYS A 216 2.47 -4.14 -20.50
CA LYS A 216 3.05 -4.58 -21.78
C LYS A 216 3.74 -5.94 -21.66
N TYR A 217 3.85 -6.49 -20.46
CA TYR A 217 4.62 -7.71 -20.24
C TYR A 217 3.80 -8.95 -20.57
N ASN A 218 4.48 -10.08 -20.82
CA ASN A 218 3.83 -11.38 -20.96
C ASN A 218 3.66 -12.02 -19.58
N TYR A 219 2.95 -11.31 -18.70
CA TYR A 219 2.78 -11.62 -17.29
C TYR A 219 1.45 -11.05 -16.80
N ARG A 220 0.82 -11.71 -15.82
CA ARG A 220 -0.52 -11.35 -15.31
C ARG A 220 -0.48 -10.32 -14.19
N ASP A 221 0.04 -9.14 -14.52
CA ASP A 221 0.13 -7.97 -13.63
C ASP A 221 -0.83 -6.83 -13.99
N GLY A 222 -1.44 -6.84 -15.17
CA GLY A 222 -2.26 -5.74 -15.68
C GLY A 222 -3.71 -6.08 -16.01
N LEU A 223 -4.62 -5.09 -15.90
CA LEU A 223 -6.01 -5.24 -16.36
C LEU A 223 -6.13 -5.19 -17.89
N ILE A 224 -5.35 -4.31 -18.52
CA ILE A 224 -5.35 -4.10 -19.97
C ILE A 224 -3.95 -4.38 -20.50
N TYR A 225 -3.87 -5.18 -21.57
CA TYR A 225 -2.61 -5.51 -22.20
C TYR A 225 -2.39 -4.72 -23.48
N THR A 226 -1.26 -4.03 -23.56
CA THR A 226 -0.79 -3.41 -24.79
C THR A 226 0.30 -4.25 -25.41
N ASN A 227 0.32 -4.27 -26.74
CA ASN A 227 1.52 -4.66 -27.48
C ASN A 227 2.31 -3.37 -27.67
N GLU A 228 3.62 -3.38 -27.41
CA GLU A 228 4.46 -2.30 -27.92
C GLU A 228 4.27 -2.29 -29.43
N GLY A 229 3.82 -1.15 -29.98
CA GLY A 229 3.77 -0.97 -31.42
C GLY A 229 5.18 -1.15 -31.96
N THR A 230 5.37 -2.10 -32.88
CA THR A 230 6.55 -2.09 -33.73
C THR A 230 6.44 -0.84 -34.60
N GLU A 231 7.14 0.24 -34.21
CA GLU A 231 7.52 1.30 -35.15
C GLU A 231 8.61 0.79 -36.11
#